data_AF-A0A6M3JBN4-F1
#
_entry.id   AF-A0A6M3JBN4-F1
#
_cell.length_a   1.000
_cell.length_b   1.000
_cell.length_c   1.000
_cell.angle_alpha   90.00
_cell.angle_beta   90.00
_cell.angle_gamma   90.00
#
_symmetry.space_group_name_H-M   'P 1'
#
loop_
_entity.id
_entity.type
_entity.pdbx_description
1 polymer ?
#
loop_
_entity_poly.entity_id
_entity_poly.type
_entity_poly.pdbx_seq_one_letter_code
_entity_poly.pdbx_strand_id
1 'polypeptide(L)'
;MKYSEKLLDPRWQKLRLEVFERDEWTCRNCQDTETTLTVHHLSYSPGKEPWDYPIDNFLTLCKTCHENEFETRPDYEKMLLSAIKAKGFMADDLYRIVRAFLTIPIIYAPEVTASIVEFMLSEKFIKEYEYLFWEDTKKRADKKRGDKNGVV
;
A
#
# COMPACT_ATOMS: atom_id res chain seq x y z
N MET A 1 -20.80 16.09 -17.71
CA MET A 1 -21.07 16.11 -16.26
C MET A 1 -19.75 16.26 -15.54
N LYS A 2 -19.62 17.28 -14.68
CA LYS A 2 -18.44 17.48 -13.84
C LYS A 2 -18.39 16.38 -12.77
N TYR A 3 -17.19 16.01 -12.34
CA TYR A 3 -17.01 14.97 -11.32
C TYR A 3 -17.81 15.26 -10.05
N SER A 4 -17.82 16.52 -9.59
CA SER A 4 -18.57 16.97 -8.42
C SER A 4 -20.09 16.75 -8.51
N GLU A 5 -20.66 16.78 -9.71
CA GLU A 5 -22.11 16.54 -9.92
C GLU A 5 -22.44 15.06 -9.70
N LYS A 6 -21.53 14.15 -10.06
CA LYS A 6 -21.68 12.70 -9.80
C LYS A 6 -21.74 12.40 -8.31
N LEU A 7 -21.06 13.19 -7.48
CA LEU A 7 -21.08 13.01 -6.03
C LEU A 7 -22.43 13.36 -5.40
N LEU A 8 -23.39 13.94 -6.14
CA LEU A 8 -24.76 14.13 -5.67
C LEU A 8 -25.65 12.90 -5.93
N ASP A 9 -25.17 11.90 -6.67
CA ASP A 9 -25.92 10.69 -6.99
C ASP A 9 -26.23 9.87 -5.72
N PRO A 10 -27.46 9.33 -5.57
CA PRO A 10 -27.83 8.51 -4.42
C PRO A 10 -26.92 7.29 -4.20
N ARG A 11 -26.31 6.72 -5.24
CA ARG A 11 -25.35 5.61 -5.12
C ARG A 11 -24.09 6.05 -4.40
N TRP A 12 -23.56 7.22 -4.75
CA TRP A 12 -22.42 7.81 -4.03
C TRP A 12 -22.78 8.12 -2.58
N GLN A 13 -23.95 8.73 -2.34
CA GLN A 13 -24.35 9.12 -0.99
C GLN A 13 -24.50 7.91 -0.06
N LYS A 14 -25.07 6.80 -0.56
CA LYS A 14 -25.17 5.54 0.21
C LYS A 14 -23.79 4.94 0.50
N LEU A 15 -22.95 4.80 -0.52
CA LEU A 15 -21.59 4.27 -0.36
C LEU A 15 -20.77 5.14 0.61
N ARG A 16 -20.91 6.46 0.52
CA ARG A 16 -20.23 7.40 1.40
C ARG A 16 -20.57 7.15 2.87
N LEU A 17 -21.86 6.96 3.18
CA LEU A 17 -22.30 6.66 4.54
C LEU A 17 -21.80 5.28 4.99
N GLU A 18 -21.82 4.27 4.12
CA GLU A 18 -21.31 2.93 4.43
C GLU A 18 -19.81 2.95 4.78
N VAL A 19 -19.00 3.73 4.06
CA VAL A 19 -17.58 3.93 4.35
C VAL A 19 -17.37 4.62 5.69
N PHE A 20 -18.18 5.63 6.02
CA PHE A 20 -18.10 6.32 7.30
C PHE A 20 -18.49 5.42 8.47
N GLU A 21 -19.56 4.63 8.34
CA GLU A 21 -19.97 3.66 9.36
C GLU A 21 -18.90 2.60 9.59
N ARG A 22 -18.31 2.04 8.51
CA ARG A 22 -17.20 1.08 8.59
C ARG A 22 -16.01 1.65 9.37
N ASP A 23 -15.73 2.94 9.16
CA ASP A 23 -14.60 3.64 9.75
C ASP A 23 -14.93 4.32 11.09
N GLU A 24 -16.11 4.02 11.66
CA GLU A 24 -16.59 4.58 12.93
C GLU A 24 -16.56 6.11 12.96
N TRP A 25 -16.92 6.74 11.85
CA TRP A 25 -16.93 8.20 11.69
C TRP A 25 -15.60 8.85 12.10
N THR A 26 -14.49 8.16 11.82
CA THR A 26 -13.15 8.56 12.27
C THR A 26 -12.20 8.64 11.08
N CYS A 27 -11.39 9.70 11.02
CA CYS A 27 -10.32 9.82 10.03
C CYS A 27 -9.33 8.64 10.18
N ARG A 28 -9.18 7.85 9.13
CA ARG A 28 -8.30 6.66 9.11
C ARG A 28 -6.80 6.98 9.07
N ASN A 29 -6.43 8.25 8.96
CA ASN A 29 -5.03 8.69 8.98
C ASN A 29 -4.62 9.30 10.32
N CYS A 30 -5.40 10.25 10.86
CA CYS A 30 -5.05 10.98 12.08
C CYS A 30 -5.98 10.74 13.27
N GLN A 31 -6.99 9.87 13.12
CA GLN A 31 -7.98 9.53 14.16
C GLN A 31 -8.90 10.69 14.58
N ASP A 32 -8.92 11.79 13.83
CA ASP A 32 -9.81 12.93 14.07
C ASP A 32 -11.27 12.58 13.76
N THR A 33 -12.17 12.96 14.68
CA THR A 33 -13.63 12.78 14.62
C THR A 33 -14.40 14.08 14.47
N GLU A 34 -13.72 15.23 14.61
CA GLU A 34 -14.38 16.55 14.73
C GLU A 34 -14.36 17.33 13.42
N THR A 35 -13.27 17.23 12.65
CA THR A 35 -13.19 17.92 11.34
C THR A 35 -14.09 17.23 10.32
N THR A 36 -14.64 18.01 9.38
CA THR A 36 -15.43 17.50 8.25
C THR A 36 -14.75 16.30 7.57
N LEU A 37 -15.47 15.18 7.55
CA LEU A 37 -15.02 13.93 6.94
C LEU A 37 -15.41 13.85 5.46
N THR A 38 -14.52 13.24 4.70
CA THR A 38 -14.65 12.97 3.26
C THR A 38 -14.23 11.54 2.96
N VAL A 39 -14.80 10.97 1.90
CA VAL A 39 -14.39 9.67 1.39
C VAL A 39 -13.29 9.87 0.36
N HIS A 40 -12.16 9.23 0.61
CA HIS A 40 -10.99 9.20 -0.26
C HIS A 40 -10.97 7.91 -1.08
N HIS A 41 -10.78 8.00 -2.40
CA HIS A 41 -10.48 6.85 -3.25
C HIS A 41 -8.98 6.53 -3.21
N LEU A 42 -8.62 5.29 -2.87
CA LEU A 42 -7.23 4.80 -2.90
C LEU A 42 -6.69 4.68 -4.33
N SER A 43 -7.57 4.40 -5.29
CA SER A 43 -7.19 4.30 -6.70
C SER A 43 -8.35 4.68 -7.62
N TYR A 44 -7.99 5.14 -8.82
CA TYR A 44 -8.91 5.46 -9.90
C TYR A 44 -8.61 4.58 -11.11
N SER A 45 -9.66 4.02 -11.72
CA SER A 45 -9.59 3.28 -12.98
C SER A 45 -10.36 4.04 -14.07
N PRO A 46 -9.80 4.18 -15.29
CA PRO A 46 -10.49 4.83 -16.39
C PRO A 46 -11.87 4.21 -16.67
N GLY A 47 -12.87 5.07 -16.90
CA GLY A 47 -14.23 4.64 -17.29
C GLY A 47 -15.14 4.16 -16.15
N LYS A 48 -14.67 4.11 -14.90
CA LYS A 48 -15.51 3.78 -13.75
C LYS A 48 -16.23 4.99 -13.18
N GLU A 49 -17.45 4.78 -12.70
CA GLU A 49 -18.15 5.78 -11.89
C GLU A 49 -17.60 5.84 -10.46
N PRO A 50 -17.79 6.97 -9.72
CA PRO A 50 -17.22 7.13 -8.37
C PRO A 50 -17.58 6.01 -7.39
N TRP A 51 -18.74 5.37 -7.56
CA TRP A 51 -19.24 4.27 -6.71
C TRP A 51 -18.94 2.86 -7.24
N ASP A 52 -18.30 2.70 -8.42
CA ASP A 52 -18.08 1.38 -9.06
C ASP A 52 -16.79 0.67 -8.59
N TYR A 53 -16.44 0.85 -7.32
CA TYR A 53 -15.25 0.27 -6.69
C TYR A 53 -15.64 -0.55 -5.46
N PRO A 54 -14.86 -1.59 -5.10
CA PRO A 54 -15.06 -2.29 -3.83
C PRO A 54 -14.89 -1.34 -2.65
N ILE A 55 -15.57 -1.61 -1.54
CA ILE A 55 -15.53 -0.77 -0.34
C ILE A 55 -14.10 -0.55 0.18
N ASP A 56 -13.22 -1.54 0.02
CA ASP A 56 -11.81 -1.46 0.42
C ASP A 56 -10.98 -0.46 -0.40
N ASN A 57 -11.50 0.03 -1.53
CA ASN A 57 -10.87 1.12 -2.29
C ASN A 57 -11.13 2.50 -1.67
N PHE A 58 -11.83 2.57 -0.55
CA PHE A 58 -12.26 3.81 0.08
C PHE A 58 -11.74 3.94 1.50
N LEU A 59 -11.41 5.16 1.92
CA LEU A 59 -11.09 5.53 3.30
C LEU A 59 -11.85 6.77 3.72
N THR A 60 -12.24 6.82 4.98
CA THR A 60 -12.68 8.06 5.64
C THR A 60 -11.45 8.87 6.01
N LEU A 61 -11.35 10.10 5.52
CA LEU A 61 -10.31 11.07 5.90
C LEU A 61 -10.97 12.37 6.37
N CYS A 62 -10.37 13.04 7.34
CA CYS A 62 -10.70 14.44 7.60
C CYS A 62 -10.24 15.31 6.42
N LYS A 63 -10.87 16.48 6.26
CA LYS A 63 -10.56 17.42 5.17
C LYS A 63 -9.06 17.72 5.06
N THR A 64 -8.38 17.96 6.18
CA THR A 64 -6.94 18.26 6.21
C THR A 64 -6.09 17.09 5.70
N CYS A 65 -6.37 15.86 6.15
CA CYS A 65 -5.63 14.69 5.68
C CYS A 65 -5.91 14.40 4.20
N HIS A 66 -7.15 14.61 3.75
CA HIS A 66 -7.53 14.41 2.36
C HIS A 66 -6.83 15.40 1.42
N GLU A 67 -6.76 16.68 1.81
CA GLU A 67 -6.01 17.71 1.08
C GLU A 67 -4.51 17.38 1.04
N ASN A 68 -3.94 17.02 2.19
CA ASN A 68 -2.53 16.63 2.27
C ASN A 68 -2.19 15.43 1.39
N GLU A 69 -3.04 14.39 1.31
CA GLU A 69 -2.80 13.24 0.42
C GLU A 69 -2.75 13.68 -1.03
N PHE A 70 -3.67 14.55 -1.48
CA PHE A 70 -3.65 15.07 -2.85
C PHE A 70 -2.39 15.89 -3.16
N GLU A 71 -1.94 16.71 -2.21
CA GLU A 71 -0.79 17.59 -2.40
C GLU A 71 0.55 16.85 -2.31
N THR A 72 0.71 15.91 -1.38
CA THR A 72 2.01 15.31 -1.04
C THR A 72 2.28 13.98 -1.74
N ARG A 73 1.24 13.15 -1.94
CA ARG A 73 1.38 11.79 -2.49
C ARG A 73 2.14 11.75 -3.83
N PRO A 74 1.84 12.62 -4.82
CA PRO A 74 2.52 12.54 -6.11
C PRO A 74 4.03 12.76 -6.03
N ASP A 75 4.49 13.58 -5.09
CA ASP A 75 5.91 13.86 -4.92
C ASP A 75 6.62 12.74 -4.18
N TYR A 76 6.00 12.17 -3.15
CA TYR A 76 6.54 11.00 -2.45
C TYR A 76 6.61 9.76 -3.35
N GLU A 77 5.64 9.54 -4.24
CA GLU A 77 5.71 8.46 -5.23
C GLU A 77 6.90 8.64 -6.19
N LYS A 78 7.12 9.86 -6.70
CA LYS A 78 8.30 10.17 -7.53
C LYS A 78 9.61 9.98 -6.76
N MET A 79 9.64 10.41 -5.51
CA MET A 79 10.81 10.25 -4.64
C MET A 79 11.13 8.78 -4.40
N LEU A 80 10.13 7.95 -4.09
CA LEU A 80 10.29 6.50 -3.92
C LEU A 80 10.86 5.86 -5.19
N LEU A 81 10.28 6.14 -6.36
CA LEU A 81 10.77 5.62 -7.63
C LEU A 81 12.20 6.08 -7.93
N SER A 82 12.53 7.33 -7.61
CA SER A 82 13.88 7.88 -7.81
C SER A 82 14.90 7.24 -6.87
N ALA A 83 14.54 7.02 -5.61
CA ALA A 83 15.38 6.37 -4.61
C ALA A 83 15.71 4.93 -5.01
N ILE A 84 14.69 4.15 -5.43
CA ILE A 84 14.87 2.77 -5.92
C ILE A 84 15.81 2.73 -7.13
N LYS A 85 15.60 3.62 -8.11
CA LYS A 85 16.47 3.72 -9.30
C LYS A 85 17.91 4.10 -8.95
N ALA A 86 18.10 5.08 -8.06
CA ALA A 86 19.43 5.53 -7.63
C ALA A 86 20.22 4.43 -6.90
N LYS A 87 19.54 3.41 -6.36
CA LYS A 87 20.16 2.22 -5.75
C LYS A 87 20.40 1.07 -6.73
N GLY A 88 20.10 1.27 -8.03
CA GLY A 88 20.39 0.30 -9.08
C GLY A 88 19.36 -0.82 -9.26
N PHE A 89 18.18 -0.71 -8.64
CA PHE A 89 17.11 -1.70 -8.79
C PHE A 89 16.56 -1.69 -10.22
N MET A 90 16.47 -2.88 -10.82
CA MET A 90 15.97 -3.07 -12.18
C MET A 90 14.52 -3.59 -12.19
N ALA A 91 13.96 -3.79 -13.38
CA ALA A 91 12.55 -4.18 -13.55
C ALA A 91 12.16 -5.43 -12.72
N ASP A 92 13.02 -6.45 -12.70
CA ASP A 92 12.77 -7.68 -11.93
C ASP A 92 12.77 -7.43 -10.42
N ASP A 93 13.59 -6.50 -9.92
CA ASP A 93 13.64 -6.13 -8.50
C ASP A 93 12.39 -5.36 -8.09
N LEU A 94 11.93 -4.45 -8.95
CA LEU A 94 10.64 -3.77 -8.75
C LEU A 94 9.50 -4.79 -8.70
N TYR A 95 9.49 -5.77 -9.60
CA TYR A 95 8.47 -6.82 -9.59
C TYR A 95 8.50 -7.63 -8.29
N ARG A 96 9.69 -7.94 -7.75
CA ARG A 96 9.81 -8.63 -6.45
C ARG A 96 9.23 -7.81 -5.30
N ILE A 97 9.49 -6.50 -5.26
CA ILE A 97 8.92 -5.59 -4.26
C ILE A 97 7.39 -5.55 -4.40
N VAL A 98 6.87 -5.39 -5.62
CA VAL A 98 5.41 -5.41 -5.88
C VAL A 98 4.80 -6.74 -5.41
N ARG A 99 5.43 -7.87 -5.73
CA ARG A 99 5.00 -9.19 -5.25
C ARG A 99 4.97 -9.29 -3.73
N ALA A 100 5.93 -8.68 -3.04
CA ALA A 100 5.93 -8.62 -1.57
C ALA A 100 4.69 -7.86 -1.06
N PHE A 101 4.41 -6.66 -1.58
CA PHE A 101 3.21 -5.90 -1.19
C PHE A 101 1.89 -6.57 -1.57
N LEU A 102 1.83 -7.33 -2.65
CA LEU A 102 0.62 -8.07 -3.04
C LEU A 102 0.36 -9.32 -2.17
N THR A 103 1.36 -9.78 -1.43
CA THR A 103 1.28 -11.04 -0.66
C THR A 103 1.46 -10.85 0.84
N ILE A 104 1.88 -9.65 1.28
CA ILE A 104 2.03 -9.35 2.69
C ILE A 104 0.66 -9.37 3.37
N PRO A 105 0.47 -10.15 4.44
CA PRO A 105 -0.73 -10.06 5.23
C PRO A 105 -0.70 -8.72 5.98
N ILE A 106 -1.57 -7.79 5.60
CA ILE A 106 -1.72 -6.51 6.31
C ILE A 106 -2.55 -6.78 7.57
N ILE A 107 -1.86 -7.22 8.62
CA ILE A 107 -2.45 -7.50 9.95
C ILE A 107 -2.45 -6.22 10.81
N TYR A 108 -1.54 -5.29 10.51
CA TYR A 108 -1.37 -4.03 11.22
C TYR A 108 -1.79 -2.85 10.33
N ALA A 109 -2.01 -1.70 10.96
CA ALA A 109 -2.25 -0.47 10.24
C ALA A 109 -1.09 -0.15 9.26
N PRO A 110 -1.35 0.49 8.10
CA PRO A 110 -0.34 0.74 7.07
C PRO A 110 0.91 1.47 7.59
N GLU A 111 0.77 2.40 8.52
CA GLU A 111 1.87 3.14 9.14
C GLU A 111 2.82 2.24 9.92
N VAL A 112 2.31 1.25 10.64
CA VAL A 112 3.13 0.25 11.35
C VAL A 112 3.89 -0.60 10.33
N THR A 113 3.21 -1.02 9.26
CA THR A 113 3.83 -1.79 8.18
C THR A 113 4.94 -0.98 7.50
N ALA A 114 4.72 0.33 7.26
CA ALA A 114 5.73 1.23 6.71
C ALA A 114 6.97 1.34 7.62
N SER A 115 6.78 1.50 8.93
CA SER A 115 7.90 1.52 9.89
C SER A 115 8.67 0.19 9.93
N ILE A 116 7.99 -0.95 9.77
CA ILE A 116 8.65 -2.26 9.66
C ILE A 116 9.51 -2.31 8.40
N VAL A 117 8.98 -1.87 7.25
CA VAL A 117 9.74 -1.83 5.99
C VAL A 117 10.97 -0.91 6.11
N GLU A 118 10.81 0.27 6.69
CA GLU A 118 11.93 1.18 6.98
C GLU A 118 12.99 0.50 7.86
N PHE A 119 12.57 -0.14 8.95
CA PHE A 119 13.46 -0.87 9.85
C PHE A 119 14.19 -2.01 9.14
N MET A 120 13.50 -2.79 8.30
CA MET A 120 14.09 -3.87 7.51
C MET A 120 15.15 -3.38 6.52
N LEU A 121 15.04 -2.14 6.04
CA LEU A 121 16.01 -1.52 5.15
C LEU A 121 17.17 -0.84 5.89
N SER A 122 17.15 -0.82 7.23
CA SER A 122 18.22 -0.25 8.03
C SER A 122 19.50 -1.09 7.95
N GLU A 123 20.65 -0.41 7.95
CA GLU A 123 21.97 -1.08 7.90
C GLU A 123 22.15 -2.09 9.04
N LYS A 124 21.66 -1.75 10.24
CA LYS A 124 21.72 -2.62 11.41
C LYS A 124 20.97 -3.94 11.15
N PHE A 125 19.73 -3.85 10.67
CA PHE A 125 18.91 -5.02 10.40
C PHE A 125 19.52 -5.88 9.29
N ILE A 126 19.96 -5.26 8.19
CA ILE A 126 20.57 -5.98 7.07
C ILE A 126 21.80 -6.76 7.55
N LYS A 127 22.70 -6.14 8.31
CA LYS A 127 23.90 -6.82 8.84
C LYS A 127 23.57 -7.99 9.77
N GLU A 128 22.53 -7.86 10.57
CA GLU A 128 22.11 -8.90 11.52
C GLU A 128 21.47 -10.10 10.81
N TYR A 129 20.69 -9.87 9.77
CA TYR A 129 19.91 -10.90 9.08
C TYR A 129 20.53 -11.40 7.76
N GLU A 130 21.60 -10.76 7.27
CA GLU A 130 22.33 -11.18 6.06
C GLU A 130 22.78 -12.64 6.16
N TYR A 131 23.31 -13.06 7.33
CA TYR A 131 23.73 -14.44 7.54
C TYR A 131 22.57 -15.44 7.36
N LEU A 132 21.42 -15.15 7.96
CA LEU A 132 20.23 -16.00 7.90
C LEU A 132 19.71 -16.11 6.46
N PHE A 133 19.71 -15.00 5.72
CA PHE A 133 19.35 -14.98 4.32
C PHE A 133 20.26 -15.87 3.47
N TRP A 134 21.58 -15.77 3.66
CA TRP A 134 22.54 -16.59 2.93
C TRP A 134 22.44 -18.07 3.29
N GLU A 135 22.18 -18.40 4.56
CA GLU A 135 21.91 -19.78 4.96
C GLU A 135 20.67 -20.37 4.29
N ASP A 136 19.54 -19.66 4.31
CA ASP A 136 18.31 -20.13 3.66
C ASP A 136 18.49 -20.28 2.15
N THR A 137 19.19 -19.33 1.52
CA THR A 137 19.50 -19.39 0.10
C THR A 137 20.36 -20.62 -0.24
N LYS A 138 21.38 -20.93 0.57
CA LYS A 138 22.18 -22.15 0.42
C LYS A 138 21.32 -23.40 0.56
N LYS A 139 20.52 -23.50 1.62
CA LYS A 139 19.61 -24.64 1.87
C LYS A 139 18.66 -24.89 0.67
N ARG A 140 18.08 -23.84 0.10
CA ARG A 140 17.21 -23.95 -1.09
C ARG A 140 17.97 -24.41 -2.33
N ALA A 141 19.20 -23.93 -2.53
CA ALA A 141 20.04 -24.33 -3.65
C ALA A 141 20.45 -25.81 -3.55
N ASP A 142 20.82 -26.27 -2.35
CA ASP A 142 21.22 -27.65 -2.09
C ASP A 142 20.05 -28.61 -2.24
N LYS A 143 18.85 -28.25 -1.75
CA LYS A 143 17.62 -29.02 -1.99
C LYS A 143 17.32 -29.20 -3.48
N LYS A 144 17.42 -28.12 -4.26
CA LYS A 144 17.24 -28.18 -5.73
C LYS A 144 18.31 -29.04 -6.44
N ARG A 145 19.52 -29.17 -5.89
CA ARG A 145 20.57 -30.05 -6.43
C ARG A 145 20.31 -31.51 -6.06
N GLY A 146 19.90 -31.79 -4.82
CA GLY A 146 19.50 -33.12 -4.36
C GLY A 146 18.31 -33.68 -5.15
N ASP A 147 17.28 -32.86 -5.37
CA ASP A 147 16.11 -33.26 -6.16
C ASP A 147 16.45 -33.53 -7.64
N LYS A 148 17.45 -32.85 -8.21
CA LYS A 148 17.94 -33.12 -9.59
C LYS A 148 18.79 -34.38 -9.68
N ASN A 149 19.51 -34.74 -8.63
CA ASN A 149 20.36 -35.93 -8.59
C ASN A 149 19.58 -37.21 -8.19
N GLY A 150 18.34 -37.08 -7.71
CA GLY A 150 17.43 -38.19 -7.38
C GLY A 150 16.48 -38.60 -8.51
N VAL A 151 16.60 -37.99 -9.70
CA VAL A 151 15.90 -38.39 -10.93
C VAL A 151 16.92 -39.10 -11.83
N VAL A 152 17.29 -40.33 -11.46
CA VAL A 152 17.99 -41.31 -12.31
C VAL A 152 17.29 -42.65 -12.13
#